data_AF-A0A6C0CN64-F1
#
_entry.id   AF-A0A6C0CN64-F1
#
_cell.length_a   1.000
_cell.length_b   1.000
_cell.length_c   1.000
_cell.angle_alpha   90.00
_cell.angle_beta   90.00
_cell.angle_gamma   90.00
#
_symmetry.space_group_name_H-M   'P 1'
#
loop_
_entity.id
_entity.type
_entity.pdbx_description
1 polymer ?
#
loop_
_entity_poly.entity_id
_entity_poly.type
_entity_poly.pdbx_seq_one_letter_code
_entity_poly.pdbx_strand_id
1 'polypeptide(L)'
;MKALIVAADLKNGIGYEGSLAWDIKADLKYFREITKTPPKEGLQNVVIMGRKTYESIGRALPGRLNVVISRSDPVVADGVLVFQSIDDALAKVDGLEGLGDIYFIGGHGIYKEVMDRGLCDKLLITKVMCVYRCDVFFPEIDLEQYHLHHEDRTFCENGIYFKFQTYLKSNKEENQYLNLLKHVINLPNVRQTRNSTTKSDFHHTLRFDLRSGFPILTTKRVYWKGVVEELLWFIKGSTDSLELSSKGVRIWDGNTTREFLDSRGLTDYRVGTTGPFYGFQWRHYGAEYHGPDADYTGKGVDQLAECIRLIKEDPTSRRICMTAWNPEAIPKSVLPPCHSSFIQFYVDTASGVLHLSMYQRSADLFLGVPFNISSYALLLSMVARLTGLVPGELIMSFGDCHIYTEHFDAVKTQIARTPTKFPILAISDDGSIKTIDDFRPEHFKLVGYSPQASIKAPMIV
;
A
#
# COMPACT_ATOMS: atom_id res chain seq x y z
N MET A 1 14.03 -5.35 8.65
CA MET A 1 14.08 -4.61 7.37
C MET A 1 14.95 -5.39 6.39
N LYS A 2 14.66 -5.31 5.09
CA LYS A 2 15.42 -6.02 4.04
C LYS A 2 16.23 -4.98 3.26
N ALA A 3 17.55 -5.07 3.21
CA ALA A 3 18.43 -4.15 2.49
C ALA A 3 19.36 -4.90 1.54
N LEU A 4 19.77 -4.22 0.49
CA LEU A 4 20.87 -4.64 -0.38
C LEU A 4 22.08 -3.76 -0.07
N ILE A 5 23.28 -4.35 0.00
CA ILE A 5 24.53 -3.59 0.17
C ILE A 5 25.55 -4.00 -0.90
N VAL A 6 26.14 -3.02 -1.59
CA VAL A 6 27.07 -3.26 -2.70
C VAL A 6 28.07 -2.12 -2.85
N ALA A 7 29.29 -2.43 -3.28
CA ALA A 7 30.22 -1.45 -3.83
C ALA A 7 30.28 -1.62 -5.34
N ALA A 8 30.09 -0.54 -6.10
CA ALA A 8 30.02 -0.58 -7.54
C ALA A 8 30.69 0.64 -8.19
N ASP A 9 31.35 0.42 -9.33
CA ASP A 9 32.04 1.46 -10.08
C ASP A 9 31.07 2.33 -10.92
N LEU A 10 31.59 3.27 -11.71
CA LEU A 10 30.75 4.15 -12.53
C LEU A 10 29.91 3.41 -13.59
N LYS A 11 30.35 2.22 -14.04
CA LYS A 11 29.63 1.34 -14.97
C LYS A 11 28.92 0.18 -14.28
N ASN A 12 28.72 0.28 -12.96
CA ASN A 12 28.13 -0.75 -12.12
C ASN A 12 28.95 -2.05 -12.06
N GLY A 13 30.22 -2.05 -12.42
CA GLY A 13 31.11 -3.19 -12.20
C GLY A 13 31.32 -3.43 -10.70
N ILE A 14 31.34 -4.68 -10.24
CA ILE A 14 31.48 -5.06 -8.81
C ILE A 14 32.63 -6.03 -8.52
N GLY A 15 33.18 -6.68 -9.54
CA GLY A 15 34.23 -7.67 -9.36
C GLY A 15 34.83 -8.16 -10.67
N TYR A 16 35.98 -8.81 -10.55
CA TYR A 16 36.76 -9.38 -11.64
C TYR A 16 37.42 -10.68 -11.18
N GLU A 17 37.29 -11.78 -11.96
CA GLU A 17 37.93 -13.07 -11.68
C GLU A 17 37.69 -13.60 -10.24
N GLY A 18 36.47 -13.36 -9.71
CA GLY A 18 36.07 -13.83 -8.38
C GLY A 18 36.55 -12.97 -7.21
N SER A 19 37.20 -11.83 -7.47
CA SER A 19 37.65 -10.87 -6.45
C SER A 19 37.03 -9.49 -6.64
N LEU A 20 37.12 -8.63 -5.63
CA LEU A 20 36.79 -7.21 -5.76
C LEU A 20 37.81 -6.52 -6.67
N ALA A 21 37.36 -5.56 -7.48
CA ALA A 21 38.23 -4.84 -8.43
C ALA A 21 39.07 -3.72 -7.78
N TRP A 22 38.91 -3.50 -6.47
CA TRP A 22 39.59 -2.48 -5.68
C TRP A 22 39.77 -2.92 -4.22
N ASP A 23 40.65 -2.23 -3.50
CA ASP A 23 40.85 -2.38 -2.05
C ASP A 23 40.54 -1.05 -1.34
N ILE A 24 39.37 -0.98 -0.70
CA ILE A 24 38.89 0.19 0.07
C ILE A 24 38.53 -0.28 1.48
N LYS A 25 39.41 -0.03 2.46
CA LYS A 25 39.23 -0.48 3.84
C LYS A 25 38.06 0.22 4.52
N ALA A 26 37.83 1.49 4.21
CA ALA A 26 36.67 2.24 4.70
C ALA A 26 35.33 1.60 4.27
N ASP A 27 35.23 1.11 3.04
CA ASP A 27 34.04 0.39 2.54
C ASP A 27 33.84 -0.95 3.26
N LEU A 28 34.90 -1.75 3.41
CA LEU A 28 34.83 -3.01 4.16
C LEU A 28 34.46 -2.79 5.63
N LYS A 29 34.92 -1.68 6.24
CA LYS A 29 34.51 -1.28 7.59
C LYS A 29 33.03 -0.92 7.62
N TYR A 30 32.56 -0.08 6.70
CA TYR A 30 31.15 0.30 6.56
C TYR A 30 30.25 -0.93 6.38
N PHE A 31 30.58 -1.83 5.46
CA PHE A 31 29.89 -3.10 5.25
C PHE A 31 29.81 -3.93 6.53
N ARG A 32 30.92 -4.05 7.26
CA ARG A 32 30.98 -4.83 8.49
C ARG A 32 30.12 -4.20 9.59
N GLU A 33 30.20 -2.90 9.79
CA GLU A 33 29.46 -2.19 10.83
C GLU A 33 27.95 -2.29 10.59
N ILE A 34 27.49 -2.07 9.36
CA ILE A 34 26.08 -2.16 9.02
C ILE A 34 25.54 -3.58 9.13
N THR A 35 26.24 -4.56 8.53
CA THR A 35 25.72 -5.92 8.52
C THR A 35 25.83 -6.60 9.87
N LYS A 36 26.75 -6.19 10.75
CA LYS A 36 26.96 -6.81 12.08
C LYS A 36 26.13 -6.15 13.19
N THR A 37 25.74 -4.88 13.05
CA THR A 37 25.04 -4.14 14.11
C THR A 37 23.53 -4.30 13.95
N PRO A 38 22.85 -5.05 14.85
CA PRO A 38 21.42 -5.25 14.75
C PRO A 38 20.62 -4.00 15.13
N PRO A 39 19.36 -3.87 14.68
CA PRO A 39 18.51 -2.74 15.02
C PRO A 39 18.11 -2.70 16.51
N LYS A 40 18.24 -3.82 17.23
CA LYS A 40 18.02 -3.94 18.67
C LYS A 40 19.04 -4.89 19.28
N GLU A 41 19.41 -4.61 20.52
CA GLU A 41 20.26 -5.50 21.31
C GLU A 41 19.62 -6.88 21.46
N GLY A 42 20.44 -7.93 21.42
CA GLY A 42 19.99 -9.32 21.50
C GLY A 42 19.56 -9.94 20.16
N LEU A 43 19.47 -9.17 19.08
CA LEU A 43 19.18 -9.71 17.74
C LEU A 43 20.46 -9.99 16.93
N GLN A 44 20.37 -10.89 15.96
CA GLN A 44 21.42 -11.19 14.99
C GLN A 44 20.95 -10.88 13.57
N ASN A 45 21.68 -10.04 12.84
CA ASN A 45 21.39 -9.78 11.43
C ASN A 45 21.70 -10.98 10.54
N VAL A 46 21.02 -11.02 9.40
CA VAL A 46 21.15 -12.09 8.40
C VAL A 46 21.85 -11.55 7.16
N VAL A 47 22.79 -12.30 6.60
CA VAL A 47 23.43 -12.01 5.31
C VAL A 47 23.10 -13.11 4.31
N ILE A 48 22.49 -12.74 3.20
CA ILE A 48 22.11 -13.65 2.11
C ILE A 48 23.04 -13.39 0.93
N MET A 49 23.68 -14.46 0.45
CA MET A 49 24.60 -14.39 -0.67
C MET A 49 24.51 -15.59 -1.61
N GLY A 50 24.98 -15.45 -2.84
CA GLY A 50 25.11 -16.56 -3.78
C GLY A 50 26.37 -17.37 -3.51
N ARG A 51 26.38 -18.63 -3.96
CA ARG A 51 27.51 -19.56 -3.82
C ARG A 51 28.88 -18.96 -4.17
N LYS A 52 29.03 -18.33 -5.35
CA LYS A 52 30.30 -17.73 -5.80
C LYS A 52 30.79 -16.60 -4.88
N THR A 53 29.87 -15.86 -4.27
CA THR A 53 30.20 -14.79 -3.32
C THR A 53 30.66 -15.38 -1.99
N TYR A 54 30.05 -16.48 -1.54
CA TYR A 54 30.54 -17.19 -0.37
C TYR A 54 31.95 -17.78 -0.60
N GLU A 55 32.16 -18.41 -1.76
CA GLU A 55 33.46 -18.97 -2.19
C GLU A 55 34.56 -17.89 -2.21
N SER A 56 34.28 -16.67 -2.70
CA SER A 56 35.25 -15.58 -2.71
C SER A 56 35.57 -15.01 -1.33
N ILE A 57 34.60 -15.03 -0.39
CA ILE A 57 34.82 -14.63 1.00
C ILE A 57 35.61 -15.71 1.76
N GLY A 58 35.38 -16.99 1.42
CA GLY A 58 36.11 -18.15 1.94
C GLY A 58 35.81 -18.53 3.40
N ARG A 59 34.85 -17.85 4.06
CA ARG A 59 34.46 -18.12 5.46
C ARG A 59 33.09 -17.56 5.80
N ALA A 60 32.50 -18.06 6.89
CA ALA A 60 31.32 -17.44 7.50
C ALA A 60 31.66 -16.06 8.08
N LEU A 61 30.77 -15.09 7.87
CA LEU A 61 30.90 -13.74 8.42
C LEU A 61 30.50 -13.73 9.90
N PRO A 62 31.42 -13.48 10.85
CA PRO A 62 31.14 -13.63 12.28
C PRO A 62 30.12 -12.60 12.77
N GLY A 63 29.30 -13.01 13.75
CA GLY A 63 28.25 -12.19 14.36
C GLY A 63 27.00 -12.00 13.49
N ARG A 64 26.84 -12.81 12.44
CA ARG A 64 25.72 -12.76 11.49
C ARG A 64 25.26 -14.18 11.18
N LEU A 65 23.97 -14.35 10.92
CA LEU A 65 23.46 -15.58 10.32
C LEU A 65 23.80 -15.56 8.83
N ASN A 66 24.59 -16.52 8.38
CA ASN A 66 25.03 -16.59 6.99
C ASN A 66 24.13 -17.55 6.21
N VAL A 67 23.60 -17.08 5.09
CA VAL A 67 22.71 -17.84 4.22
C VAL A 67 23.27 -17.83 2.79
N VAL A 68 23.44 -19.03 2.23
CA VAL A 68 23.97 -19.23 0.87
C VAL A 68 22.88 -19.79 -0.02
N ILE A 69 22.63 -19.11 -1.14
CA ILE A 69 21.73 -19.60 -2.19
C ILE A 69 22.54 -20.36 -3.22
N SER A 70 22.21 -21.63 -3.40
CA SER A 70 22.93 -22.56 -4.26
C SER A 70 22.01 -23.68 -4.76
N ARG A 71 22.07 -24.00 -6.06
CA ARG A 71 21.35 -25.16 -6.64
C ARG A 71 22.16 -26.47 -6.52
N SER A 72 23.45 -26.37 -6.26
CA SER A 72 24.34 -27.48 -5.90
C SER A 72 24.52 -27.52 -4.40
N ASP A 73 25.16 -28.57 -3.86
CA ASP A 73 25.51 -28.68 -2.44
C ASP A 73 26.93 -28.11 -2.20
N PRO A 74 27.08 -26.84 -1.77
CA PRO A 74 28.39 -26.25 -1.57
C PRO A 74 29.00 -26.69 -0.24
N VAL A 75 30.33 -26.80 -0.21
CA VAL A 75 31.05 -26.93 1.06
C VAL A 75 30.98 -25.58 1.79
N VAL A 76 30.31 -25.56 2.94
CA VAL A 76 30.17 -24.38 3.80
C VAL A 76 30.62 -24.69 5.22
N ALA A 77 31.03 -23.66 5.95
CA ALA A 77 31.38 -23.77 7.37
C ALA A 77 30.15 -24.09 8.24
N ASP A 78 30.38 -24.68 9.42
CA ASP A 78 29.34 -24.95 10.41
C ASP A 78 28.54 -23.68 10.76
N GLY A 79 27.21 -23.83 10.81
CA GLY A 79 26.27 -22.74 11.11
C GLY A 79 25.87 -21.87 9.91
N VAL A 80 26.39 -22.14 8.70
CA VAL A 80 25.90 -21.52 7.46
C VAL A 80 24.69 -22.30 6.94
N LEU A 81 23.59 -21.59 6.65
CA LEU A 81 22.39 -22.19 6.06
C LEU A 81 22.47 -22.17 4.53
N VAL A 82 22.03 -23.24 3.88
CA VAL A 82 22.00 -23.34 2.41
C VAL A 82 20.56 -23.56 1.94
N PHE A 83 20.13 -22.78 0.95
CA PHE A 83 18.82 -22.93 0.31
C PHE A 83 18.94 -22.92 -1.21
N GLN A 84 17.96 -23.51 -1.89
CA GLN A 84 17.92 -23.54 -3.35
C GLN A 84 17.35 -22.26 -3.97
N SER A 85 16.58 -21.49 -3.19
CA SER A 85 15.94 -20.26 -3.64
C SER A 85 15.94 -19.18 -2.55
N ILE A 86 15.75 -17.92 -2.97
CA ILE A 86 15.58 -16.79 -2.05
C ILE A 86 14.28 -16.96 -1.24
N ASP A 87 13.24 -17.55 -1.83
CA ASP A 87 11.95 -17.71 -1.17
C ASP A 87 12.01 -18.67 0.01
N ASP A 88 12.68 -19.82 -0.17
CA ASP A 88 12.88 -20.78 0.92
C ASP A 88 13.72 -20.17 2.04
N ALA A 89 14.75 -19.41 1.68
CA ALA A 89 15.59 -18.70 2.64
C ALA A 89 14.78 -17.67 3.43
N LEU A 90 13.99 -16.84 2.76
CA LEU A 90 13.15 -15.83 3.41
C LEU A 90 12.05 -16.47 4.27
N ALA A 91 11.38 -17.50 3.78
CA ALA A 91 10.35 -18.22 4.53
C ALA A 91 10.91 -18.83 5.81
N LYS A 92 12.13 -19.40 5.75
CA LYS A 92 12.79 -19.95 6.94
C LYS A 92 13.25 -18.85 7.90
N VAL A 93 13.90 -17.81 7.38
CA VAL A 93 14.44 -16.70 8.18
C VAL A 93 13.34 -15.90 8.87
N ASP A 94 12.25 -15.59 8.15
CA ASP A 94 11.12 -14.84 8.72
C ASP A 94 10.40 -15.65 9.83
N GLY A 95 10.60 -16.98 9.90
CA GLY A 95 10.08 -17.86 10.96
C GLY A 95 11.03 -18.10 12.14
N LEU A 96 12.22 -17.51 12.17
CA LEU A 96 13.19 -17.66 13.26
C LEU A 96 13.13 -16.46 14.22
N GLU A 97 13.10 -16.74 15.53
CA GLU A 97 13.22 -15.72 16.56
C GLU A 97 14.67 -15.24 16.72
N GLY A 98 14.86 -14.04 17.28
CA GLY A 98 16.19 -13.50 17.57
C GLY A 98 16.93 -12.92 16.36
N LEU A 99 16.27 -12.79 15.21
CA LEU A 99 16.86 -12.21 14.00
C LEU A 99 16.55 -10.71 13.84
N GLY A 100 17.52 -9.99 13.28
CA GLY A 100 17.47 -8.56 12.99
C GLY A 100 17.16 -8.25 11.54
N ASP A 101 17.93 -7.34 10.94
CA ASP A 101 17.78 -6.97 9.54
C ASP A 101 18.43 -8.01 8.60
N ILE A 102 17.88 -8.10 7.39
CA ILE A 102 18.35 -9.01 6.34
C ILE A 102 19.09 -8.18 5.29
N TYR A 103 20.33 -8.59 4.99
CA TYR A 103 21.18 -7.95 4.00
C TYR A 103 21.47 -8.89 2.84
N PHE A 104 21.09 -8.50 1.63
CA PHE A 104 21.53 -9.13 0.40
C PHE A 104 22.91 -8.58 0.03
N ILE A 105 23.93 -9.43 0.03
CA ILE A 105 25.33 -9.02 -0.13
C ILE A 105 25.96 -9.52 -1.44
N GLY A 106 25.13 -10.00 -2.37
CA GLY A 106 25.50 -10.35 -3.73
C GLY A 106 25.65 -11.85 -3.98
N GLY A 107 26.09 -12.28 -5.16
CA GLY A 107 26.51 -11.48 -6.31
C GLY A 107 25.37 -11.10 -7.26
N HIS A 108 25.71 -10.83 -8.53
CA HIS A 108 24.78 -10.36 -9.58
C HIS A 108 23.43 -11.08 -9.59
N GLY A 109 23.41 -12.41 -9.55
CA GLY A 109 22.16 -13.18 -9.59
C GLY A 109 21.23 -12.87 -8.41
N ILE A 110 21.78 -12.73 -7.20
CA ILE A 110 21.00 -12.35 -6.02
C ILE A 110 20.51 -10.91 -6.15
N TYR A 111 21.40 -9.98 -6.52
CA TYR A 111 21.02 -8.57 -6.67
C TYR A 111 19.92 -8.39 -7.71
N LYS A 112 20.06 -9.02 -8.88
CA LYS A 112 19.09 -8.95 -9.97
C LYS A 112 17.74 -9.50 -9.52
N GLU A 113 17.71 -10.71 -8.94
CA GLU A 113 16.45 -11.31 -8.49
C GLU A 113 15.76 -10.47 -7.41
N VAL A 114 16.52 -9.98 -6.42
CA VAL A 114 15.99 -9.15 -5.33
C VAL A 114 15.43 -7.83 -5.84
N MET A 115 16.09 -7.18 -6.80
CA MET A 115 15.65 -5.90 -7.35
C MET A 115 14.46 -6.07 -8.30
N ASP A 116 14.52 -7.02 -9.24
CA ASP A 116 13.43 -7.30 -10.19
C ASP A 116 12.12 -7.63 -9.45
N ARG A 117 12.21 -8.36 -8.34
CA ARG A 117 11.07 -8.75 -7.50
C ARG A 117 10.74 -7.71 -6.42
N GLY A 118 11.55 -6.67 -6.25
CA GLY A 118 11.38 -5.63 -5.23
C GLY A 118 11.43 -6.14 -3.79
N LEU A 119 12.27 -7.12 -3.47
CA LEU A 119 12.32 -7.77 -2.15
C LEU A 119 13.06 -6.96 -1.08
N CYS A 120 13.81 -5.91 -1.45
CA CYS A 120 14.51 -5.04 -0.52
C CYS A 120 13.87 -3.66 -0.41
N ASP A 121 13.89 -3.09 0.79
CA ASP A 121 13.34 -1.78 1.12
C ASP A 121 14.37 -0.65 0.92
N LYS A 122 15.66 -1.01 0.88
CA LYS A 122 16.78 -0.07 0.90
C LYS A 122 17.95 -0.61 0.08
N LEU A 123 18.61 0.26 -0.68
CA LEU A 123 19.89 -0.02 -1.33
C LEU A 123 20.97 0.83 -0.68
N LEU A 124 22.06 0.20 -0.24
CA LEU A 124 23.25 0.81 0.34
C LEU A 124 24.40 0.64 -0.65
N ILE A 125 24.78 1.73 -1.31
CA ILE A 125 25.69 1.68 -2.45
C ILE A 125 26.94 2.49 -2.13
N THR A 126 28.08 1.82 -2.14
CA THR A 126 29.38 2.50 -2.21
C THR A 126 29.69 2.76 -3.69
N LYS A 127 29.47 3.99 -4.15
CA LYS A 127 29.74 4.39 -5.54
C LYS A 127 31.21 4.73 -5.68
N VAL A 128 31.95 3.90 -6.38
CA VAL A 128 33.38 4.11 -6.69
C VAL A 128 33.48 4.97 -7.95
N MET A 129 34.12 6.12 -7.83
CA MET A 129 34.12 7.20 -8.82
C MET A 129 35.19 7.00 -9.91
N CYS A 130 35.40 5.74 -10.32
CA CYS A 130 36.30 5.33 -11.40
C CYS A 130 35.65 4.17 -12.17
N VAL A 131 36.22 3.80 -13.31
CA VAL A 131 35.82 2.60 -14.06
C VAL A 131 36.95 1.59 -13.96
N TYR A 132 36.65 0.40 -13.45
CA TYR A 132 37.58 -0.70 -13.33
C TYR A 132 37.26 -1.80 -14.33
N ARG A 133 38.23 -2.68 -14.60
CA ARG A 133 37.98 -3.89 -15.37
C ARG A 133 37.15 -4.84 -14.49
N CYS A 134 35.91 -5.10 -14.90
CA CYS A 134 34.98 -5.99 -14.20
C CYS A 134 34.36 -7.00 -15.18
N ASP A 135 34.05 -8.20 -14.68
CA ASP A 135 33.30 -9.25 -15.40
C ASP A 135 31.93 -9.54 -14.77
N VAL A 136 31.67 -9.01 -13.57
CA VAL A 136 30.38 -9.05 -12.88
C VAL A 136 29.90 -7.62 -12.62
N PHE A 137 28.62 -7.38 -12.89
CA PHE A 137 28.00 -6.06 -12.79
C PHE A 137 26.77 -6.08 -11.88
N PHE A 138 26.57 -5.00 -11.13
CA PHE A 138 25.33 -4.71 -10.40
C PHE A 138 24.24 -4.31 -11.40
N PRO A 139 22.99 -4.79 -11.25
CA PRO A 139 21.86 -4.36 -12.08
C PRO A 139 21.62 -2.84 -12.00
N GLU A 140 21.02 -2.27 -13.05
CA GLU A 140 20.61 -0.87 -13.02
C GLU A 140 19.52 -0.64 -11.96
N ILE A 141 19.57 0.52 -11.32
CA ILE A 141 18.58 0.92 -10.31
C ILE A 141 17.38 1.52 -11.04
N ASP A 142 16.22 0.88 -10.92
CA ASP A 142 14.95 1.48 -11.31
C ASP A 142 14.64 2.67 -10.40
N LEU A 143 14.76 3.89 -10.93
CA LEU A 143 14.54 5.13 -10.18
C LEU A 143 13.05 5.43 -9.91
N GLU A 144 12.12 4.72 -10.56
CA GLU A 144 10.71 4.75 -10.21
C GLU A 144 10.43 3.87 -8.98
N GLN A 145 11.20 2.79 -8.83
CA GLN A 145 11.13 1.88 -7.69
C GLN A 145 11.95 2.35 -6.49
N TYR A 146 13.08 3.02 -6.71
CA TYR A 146 13.98 3.49 -5.66
C TYR A 146 14.41 4.94 -5.89
N HIS A 147 14.28 5.78 -4.87
CA HIS A 147 14.79 7.15 -4.94
C HIS A 147 16.05 7.32 -4.11
N LEU A 148 16.97 8.16 -4.57
CA LEU A 148 18.13 8.57 -3.79
C LEU A 148 17.64 9.36 -2.58
N HIS A 149 17.87 8.83 -1.39
CA HIS A 149 17.47 9.45 -0.13
C HIS A 149 18.61 10.25 0.51
N HIS A 150 19.82 9.72 0.41
CA HIS A 150 21.00 10.33 1.01
C HIS A 150 22.25 10.01 0.20
N GLU A 151 23.15 10.98 0.09
CA GLU A 151 24.48 10.83 -0.49
C GLU A 151 25.49 11.52 0.44
N ASP A 152 26.51 10.79 0.85
CA ASP A 152 27.63 11.35 1.59
C ASP A 152 28.56 12.20 0.72
N ARG A 153 29.39 13.03 1.36
CA ARG A 153 30.53 13.68 0.71
C ARG A 153 31.47 12.64 0.07
N THR A 154 32.27 13.08 -0.91
CA THR A 154 33.31 12.24 -1.50
C THR A 154 34.42 11.93 -0.50
N PHE A 155 34.77 10.65 -0.37
CA PHE A 155 35.93 10.15 0.35
C PHE A 155 37.05 9.79 -0.62
N CYS A 156 38.28 9.72 -0.11
CA CYS A 156 39.45 9.24 -0.86
C CYS A 156 40.28 8.31 0.03
N GLU A 157 40.59 7.10 -0.46
CA GLU A 157 41.51 6.16 0.19
C GLU A 157 42.45 5.60 -0.88
N ASN A 158 43.77 5.72 -0.67
CA ASN A 158 44.79 5.25 -1.62
C ASN A 158 44.58 5.75 -3.07
N GLY A 159 44.06 6.97 -3.24
CA GLY A 159 43.76 7.55 -4.56
C GLY A 159 42.43 7.10 -5.18
N ILE A 160 41.67 6.23 -4.50
CA ILE A 160 40.35 5.79 -4.94
C ILE A 160 39.29 6.70 -4.32
N TYR A 161 38.52 7.37 -5.17
CA TYR A 161 37.43 8.25 -4.75
C TYR A 161 36.10 7.48 -4.71
N PHE A 162 35.33 7.65 -3.64
CA PHE A 162 34.04 6.96 -3.48
C PHE A 162 33.05 7.76 -2.64
N LYS A 163 31.77 7.40 -2.70
CA LYS A 163 30.67 7.96 -1.90
C LYS A 163 29.77 6.85 -1.38
N PHE A 164 29.15 7.04 -0.22
CA PHE A 164 28.05 6.19 0.23
C PHE A 164 26.72 6.82 -0.17
N GLN A 165 25.89 6.04 -0.83
CA GLN A 165 24.55 6.42 -1.27
C GLN A 165 23.53 5.48 -0.64
N THR A 166 22.43 6.05 -0.17
CA THR A 166 21.27 5.29 0.31
C THR A 166 20.09 5.58 -0.58
N TYR A 167 19.54 4.53 -1.19
CA TYR A 167 18.28 4.58 -1.91
C TYR A 167 17.19 3.92 -1.07
N LEU A 168 15.98 4.48 -1.10
CA LEU A 168 14.81 3.91 -0.43
C LEU A 168 13.77 3.48 -1.45
N LYS A 169 13.11 2.35 -1.17
CA LYS A 169 12.00 1.86 -1.98
C LYS A 169 10.85 2.88 -1.93
N SER A 170 10.49 3.36 -3.11
CA SER A 170 9.28 4.13 -3.36
C SER A 170 8.13 3.16 -3.63
N ASN A 171 6.90 3.59 -3.36
CA ASN A 171 5.74 2.88 -3.89
C ASN A 171 5.41 3.49 -5.27
N LYS A 172 5.62 2.70 -6.33
CA LYS A 172 5.38 3.15 -7.71
C LYS A 172 3.89 3.32 -8.02
N GLU A 173 3.04 2.65 -7.25
CA GLU A 173 1.59 2.66 -7.49
C GLU A 173 0.94 4.00 -7.12
N GLU A 174 1.42 4.69 -6.08
CA GLU A 174 0.98 6.06 -5.73
C GLU A 174 1.36 7.08 -6.82
N ASN A 175 2.38 6.80 -7.65
CA ASN A 175 2.68 7.67 -8.79
C ASN A 175 1.53 7.71 -9.81
N GLN A 176 0.71 6.65 -9.94
CA GLN A 176 -0.48 6.71 -10.79
C GLN A 176 -1.44 7.82 -10.33
N TYR A 177 -1.66 7.90 -9.01
CA TYR A 177 -2.46 8.95 -8.38
C TYR A 177 -1.82 10.33 -8.53
N LEU A 178 -0.51 10.46 -8.28
CA LEU A 178 0.19 11.74 -8.42
C LEU A 178 0.21 12.23 -9.87
N ASN A 179 0.36 11.32 -10.84
CA ASN A 179 0.33 11.64 -12.26
C ASN A 179 -1.07 12.08 -12.69
N LEU A 180 -2.12 11.45 -12.15
CA LEU A 180 -3.50 11.90 -12.36
C LEU A 180 -3.74 13.31 -11.79
N LEU A 181 -3.23 13.61 -10.59
CA LEU A 181 -3.27 14.98 -10.05
C LEU A 181 -2.54 15.98 -10.95
N LYS A 182 -1.31 15.64 -11.39
CA LYS A 182 -0.50 16.48 -12.28
C LYS A 182 -1.20 16.71 -13.62
N HIS A 183 -1.87 15.70 -14.16
CA HIS A 183 -2.65 15.81 -15.39
C HIS A 183 -3.82 16.78 -15.21
N VAL A 184 -4.71 16.51 -14.25
CA VAL A 184 -5.94 17.29 -14.07
C VAL A 184 -5.65 18.75 -13.67
N ILE A 185 -4.65 18.99 -12.81
CA ILE A 185 -4.32 20.37 -12.39
C ILE A 185 -3.75 21.22 -13.54
N ASN A 186 -3.13 20.60 -14.55
CA ASN A 186 -2.54 21.29 -15.70
C ASN A 186 -3.49 21.46 -16.89
N LEU A 187 -4.73 20.98 -16.80
CA LEU A 187 -5.73 21.22 -17.82
C LEU A 187 -5.99 22.73 -17.99
N PRO A 188 -6.24 23.21 -19.23
CA PRO A 188 -6.37 24.64 -19.51
C PRO A 188 -7.69 25.22 -18.98
N ASN A 189 -8.75 24.41 -18.95
CA ASN A 189 -10.10 24.88 -18.70
C ASN A 189 -10.58 24.50 -17.30
N VAL A 190 -11.36 25.39 -16.69
CA VAL A 190 -12.12 25.13 -15.48
C VAL A 190 -13.61 24.98 -15.82
N ARG A 191 -14.36 24.29 -14.95
CA ARG A 191 -15.78 24.04 -15.07
C ARG A 191 -16.49 24.42 -13.78
N GLN A 192 -17.52 25.25 -13.86
CA GLN A 192 -18.42 25.52 -12.75
C GLN A 192 -19.25 24.26 -12.45
N THR A 193 -19.32 23.87 -11.18
CA THR A 193 -20.11 22.74 -10.69
C THR A 193 -21.15 23.22 -9.68
N ARG A 194 -21.91 22.28 -9.10
CA ARG A 194 -22.98 22.58 -8.13
C ARG A 194 -22.49 23.35 -6.90
N ASN A 195 -21.25 23.11 -6.46
CA ASN A 195 -20.73 23.60 -5.18
C ASN A 195 -19.43 24.42 -5.30
N SER A 196 -18.65 24.25 -6.38
CA SER A 196 -17.50 25.13 -6.67
C SER A 196 -17.01 25.00 -8.13
N THR A 197 -15.95 25.71 -8.50
CA THR A 197 -15.22 25.58 -9.76
C THR A 197 -14.18 24.46 -9.65
N THR A 198 -14.07 23.64 -10.70
CA THR A 198 -13.13 22.52 -10.74
C THR A 198 -12.33 22.50 -12.04
N LYS A 199 -11.13 21.91 -12.00
CA LYS A 199 -10.55 21.27 -13.19
C LYS A 199 -10.95 19.81 -13.16
N SER A 200 -11.43 19.27 -14.27
CA SER A 200 -11.94 17.90 -14.33
C SER A 200 -11.55 17.21 -15.63
N ASP A 201 -11.32 15.91 -15.56
CA ASP A 201 -11.22 15.02 -16.71
C ASP A 201 -12.15 13.82 -16.55
N PHE A 202 -12.48 13.16 -17.66
CA PHE A 202 -13.43 12.06 -17.66
C PHE A 202 -12.74 10.72 -17.89
N HIS A 203 -13.02 9.79 -16.98
CA HIS A 203 -12.61 8.40 -17.01
C HIS A 203 -11.13 8.12 -16.80
N HIS A 204 -10.79 7.66 -15.59
CA HIS A 204 -9.44 7.23 -15.22
C HIS A 204 -9.50 5.95 -14.41
N THR A 205 -8.42 5.15 -14.43
CA THR A 205 -8.32 3.93 -13.62
C THR A 205 -7.01 3.92 -12.84
N LEU A 206 -7.07 3.53 -11.57
CA LEU A 206 -5.91 3.29 -10.72
C LEU A 206 -5.90 1.82 -10.28
N ARG A 207 -4.71 1.22 -10.21
CA ARG A 207 -4.53 -0.18 -9.77
C ARG A 207 -3.53 -0.26 -8.63
N PHE A 208 -3.85 -1.04 -7.61
CA PHE A 208 -3.00 -1.25 -6.43
C PHE A 208 -2.92 -2.73 -6.10
N ASP A 209 -1.72 -3.30 -6.00
CA ASP A 209 -1.51 -4.69 -5.61
C ASP A 209 -1.26 -4.81 -4.11
N LEU A 210 -2.25 -5.30 -3.36
CA LEU A 210 -2.17 -5.39 -1.89
C LEU A 210 -1.11 -6.38 -1.41
N ARG A 211 -0.61 -7.28 -2.29
CA ARG A 211 0.52 -8.17 -1.99
C ARG A 211 1.84 -7.40 -1.84
N SER A 212 1.93 -6.21 -2.43
CA SER A 212 3.10 -5.32 -2.37
C SER A 212 3.05 -4.31 -1.21
N GLY A 213 1.92 -4.21 -0.51
CA GLY A 213 1.66 -3.30 0.59
C GLY A 213 0.22 -2.79 0.59
N PHE A 214 -0.23 -2.24 1.72
CA PHE A 214 -1.56 -1.68 1.84
C PHE A 214 -1.60 -0.28 1.22
N PRO A 215 -2.44 -0.01 0.20
CA PRO A 215 -2.44 1.25 -0.54
C PRO A 215 -3.12 2.36 0.27
N ILE A 216 -2.34 2.96 1.17
CA ILE A 216 -2.66 4.19 1.88
C ILE A 216 -1.57 5.21 1.55
N LEU A 217 -1.98 6.36 1.04
CA LEU A 217 -1.04 7.35 0.50
C LEU A 217 0.01 7.75 1.54
N THR A 218 1.23 7.94 1.05
CA THR A 218 2.40 8.30 1.85
C THR A 218 2.84 9.74 1.59
N THR A 219 2.49 10.31 0.44
CA THR A 219 2.74 11.71 0.10
C THR A 219 1.91 12.68 0.94
N LYS A 220 0.90 12.19 1.65
CA LYS A 220 0.21 12.88 2.74
C LYS A 220 -0.39 11.87 3.71
N ARG A 221 -0.49 12.24 4.98
CA ARG A 221 -1.20 11.43 5.99
C ARG A 221 -2.69 11.36 5.67
N VAL A 222 -3.20 10.15 5.48
CA VAL A 222 -4.62 9.85 5.33
C VAL A 222 -5.25 9.63 6.71
N TYR A 223 -6.51 10.05 6.89
CA TYR A 223 -7.22 9.92 8.16
C TYR A 223 -7.67 8.46 8.42
N TRP A 224 -6.73 7.59 8.78
CA TRP A 224 -6.94 6.15 8.95
C TRP A 224 -8.10 5.78 9.88
N LYS A 225 -8.22 6.44 11.03
CA LYS A 225 -9.34 6.22 11.96
C LYS A 225 -10.69 6.46 11.26
N GLY A 226 -10.78 7.52 10.45
CA GLY A 226 -11.98 7.79 9.66
C GLY A 226 -12.28 6.67 8.67
N VAL A 227 -11.27 6.20 7.94
CA VAL A 227 -11.41 5.12 6.94
C VAL A 227 -11.99 3.85 7.58
N VAL A 228 -11.42 3.43 8.71
CA VAL A 228 -11.85 2.22 9.41
C VAL A 228 -13.27 2.37 9.95
N GLU A 229 -13.55 3.45 10.68
CA GLU A 229 -14.86 3.64 11.32
C GLU A 229 -15.98 3.82 10.29
N GLU A 230 -15.72 4.53 9.20
CA GLU A 230 -16.71 4.70 8.11
C GLU A 230 -17.00 3.36 7.42
N LEU A 231 -15.98 2.57 7.10
CA LEU A 231 -16.21 1.29 6.45
C LEU A 231 -17.00 0.34 7.36
N LEU A 232 -16.68 0.29 8.66
CA LEU A 232 -17.44 -0.52 9.62
C LEU A 232 -18.90 -0.01 9.76
N TRP A 233 -19.11 1.30 9.68
CA TRP A 233 -20.44 1.91 9.66
C TRP A 233 -21.24 1.52 8.40
N PHE A 234 -20.59 1.50 7.23
CA PHE A 234 -21.19 0.97 5.99
C PHE A 234 -21.51 -0.51 6.09
N ILE A 235 -20.58 -1.32 6.59
CA ILE A 235 -20.79 -2.76 6.77
C ILE A 235 -21.99 -2.98 7.68
N LYS A 236 -22.10 -2.28 8.81
CA LYS A 236 -23.26 -2.37 9.72
C LYS A 236 -24.60 -2.00 9.06
N GLY A 237 -24.59 -1.35 7.89
CA GLY A 237 -25.81 -0.84 7.25
C GLY A 237 -26.40 0.39 7.95
N SER A 238 -25.61 1.04 8.81
CA SER A 238 -26.07 2.19 9.60
C SER A 238 -26.24 3.43 8.73
N THR A 239 -27.24 4.25 9.07
CA THR A 239 -27.57 5.50 8.35
C THR A 239 -27.61 6.72 9.26
N ASP A 240 -27.18 6.57 10.53
CA ASP A 240 -27.01 7.67 11.47
C ASP A 240 -25.54 8.11 11.54
N SER A 241 -25.25 9.29 10.99
CA SER A 241 -23.90 9.86 11.01
C SER A 241 -23.41 10.21 12.42
N LEU A 242 -24.32 10.38 13.40
CA LEU A 242 -23.95 10.69 14.78
C LEU A 242 -23.20 9.54 15.45
N GLU A 243 -23.37 8.30 14.98
CA GLU A 243 -22.54 7.17 15.41
C GLU A 243 -21.06 7.43 15.11
N LEU A 244 -20.75 8.00 13.95
CA LEU A 244 -19.39 8.38 13.57
C LEU A 244 -18.94 9.63 14.35
N SER A 245 -19.80 10.64 14.46
CA SER A 245 -19.47 11.89 15.16
C SER A 245 -19.14 11.64 16.64
N SER A 246 -19.86 10.71 17.29
CA SER A 246 -19.61 10.29 18.69
C SER A 246 -18.21 9.69 18.89
N LYS A 247 -17.64 9.08 17.85
CA LYS A 247 -16.28 8.52 17.83
C LYS A 247 -15.23 9.54 17.37
N GLY A 248 -15.62 10.79 17.14
CA GLY A 248 -14.74 11.85 16.63
C GLY A 248 -14.49 11.77 15.11
N VAL A 249 -15.31 11.03 14.37
CA VAL A 249 -15.26 10.96 12.91
C VAL A 249 -16.37 11.84 12.33
N ARG A 250 -16.02 13.04 11.88
CA ARG A 250 -16.97 14.11 11.52
C ARG A 250 -17.12 14.36 10.02
N ILE A 251 -16.77 13.36 9.20
CA ILE A 251 -16.72 13.51 7.73
C ILE A 251 -18.11 13.68 7.09
N TRP A 252 -19.19 13.28 7.78
CA TRP A 252 -20.57 13.39 7.32
C TRP A 252 -21.39 14.50 8.00
N ASP A 253 -20.82 15.19 9.00
CA ASP A 253 -21.53 16.23 9.78
C ASP A 253 -22.09 17.32 8.85
N GLY A 254 -21.28 17.80 7.89
CA GLY A 254 -21.68 18.86 6.96
C GLY A 254 -22.81 18.50 6.01
N ASN A 255 -23.06 17.20 5.76
CA ASN A 255 -24.13 16.72 4.89
C ASN A 255 -25.39 16.28 5.66
N THR A 256 -25.40 16.45 6.98
CA THR A 256 -26.49 15.99 7.84
C THR A 256 -26.96 17.05 8.83
N THR A 257 -26.58 18.32 8.62
CA THR A 257 -27.13 19.46 9.37
C THR A 257 -28.59 19.69 9.02
N ARG A 258 -29.32 20.43 9.88
CA ARG A 258 -30.72 20.79 9.61
C ARG A 258 -30.85 21.55 8.29
N GLU A 259 -29.98 22.54 8.07
CA GLU A 259 -29.98 23.37 6.86
C GLU A 259 -29.71 22.53 5.60
N PHE A 260 -28.76 21.59 5.66
CA PHE A 260 -28.45 20.73 4.52
C PHE A 260 -29.62 19.79 4.21
N LEU A 261 -30.20 19.15 5.22
CA LEU A 261 -31.36 18.27 5.05
C LEU A 261 -32.55 19.03 4.43
N ASP A 262 -32.84 20.23 4.91
CA ASP A 262 -33.93 21.06 4.38
C ASP A 262 -33.67 21.49 2.93
N SER A 263 -32.42 21.81 2.59
CA SER A 263 -32.00 22.11 1.21
C SER A 263 -32.19 20.93 0.25
N ARG A 264 -32.23 19.71 0.78
CA ARG A 264 -32.49 18.47 0.04
C ARG A 264 -33.97 18.06 0.04
N GLY A 265 -34.84 18.82 0.72
CA GLY A 265 -36.25 18.47 0.90
C GLY A 265 -36.49 17.32 1.89
N LEU A 266 -35.50 16.99 2.72
CA LEU A 266 -35.55 15.91 3.72
C LEU A 266 -35.97 16.48 5.09
N THR A 267 -37.09 17.21 5.12
CA THR A 267 -37.55 17.97 6.30
C THR A 267 -37.88 17.07 7.49
N ASP A 268 -38.35 15.85 7.22
CA ASP A 268 -38.78 14.90 8.25
C ASP A 268 -37.62 14.12 8.88
N TYR A 269 -36.41 14.22 8.31
CA TYR A 269 -35.23 13.53 8.83
C TYR A 269 -34.68 14.28 10.04
N ARG A 270 -34.31 13.57 11.12
CA ARG A 270 -33.54 14.18 12.20
C ARG A 270 -32.11 14.48 11.75
N VAL A 271 -31.49 15.49 12.38
CA VAL A 271 -30.04 15.77 12.23
C VAL A 271 -29.26 14.48 12.42
N GLY A 272 -28.31 14.23 11.51
CA GLY A 272 -27.53 13.00 11.47
C GLY A 272 -28.05 11.93 10.50
N THR A 273 -29.32 11.99 10.08
CA THR A 273 -29.89 10.98 9.18
C THR A 273 -29.35 11.15 7.77
N THR A 274 -28.71 10.11 7.23
CA THR A 274 -28.17 10.11 5.85
C THR A 274 -29.17 9.61 4.79
N GLY A 275 -30.24 8.92 5.21
CA GLY A 275 -31.17 8.23 4.32
C GLY A 275 -30.68 6.83 3.92
N PRO A 276 -31.34 6.16 2.97
CA PRO A 276 -30.96 4.82 2.49
C PRO A 276 -29.67 4.87 1.64
N PHE A 277 -28.56 5.13 2.31
CA PHE A 277 -27.27 5.51 1.76
C PHE A 277 -26.23 4.38 1.90
N TYR A 278 -25.27 4.27 0.97
CA TYR A 278 -24.18 3.27 0.92
C TYR A 278 -24.45 1.95 1.64
N GLY A 279 -24.09 1.85 2.93
CA GLY A 279 -24.25 0.66 3.76
C GLY A 279 -25.67 0.11 3.78
N PHE A 280 -26.68 0.98 3.83
CA PHE A 280 -28.07 0.55 3.72
C PHE A 280 -28.32 -0.19 2.41
N GLN A 281 -27.80 0.32 1.30
CA GLN A 281 -27.91 -0.38 0.02
C GLN A 281 -27.10 -1.68 0.01
N TRP A 282 -25.97 -1.77 0.71
CA TRP A 282 -25.19 -3.00 0.80
C TRP A 282 -25.90 -4.11 1.57
N ARG A 283 -26.61 -3.77 2.66
CA ARG A 283 -27.24 -4.75 3.56
C ARG A 283 -28.74 -4.94 3.32
N HIS A 284 -29.42 -3.94 2.76
CA HIS A 284 -30.88 -3.85 2.67
C HIS A 284 -31.35 -3.31 1.31
N TYR A 285 -30.70 -3.70 0.21
CA TYR A 285 -31.04 -3.18 -1.13
C TYR A 285 -32.52 -3.41 -1.46
N GLY A 286 -33.22 -2.36 -1.87
CA GLY A 286 -34.65 -2.41 -2.20
C GLY A 286 -35.61 -2.44 -1.00
N ALA A 287 -35.12 -2.39 0.24
CA ALA A 287 -35.99 -2.23 1.40
C ALA A 287 -36.60 -0.82 1.46
N GLU A 288 -37.83 -0.72 1.96
CA GLU A 288 -38.45 0.57 2.28
C GLU A 288 -37.75 1.20 3.49
N TYR A 289 -37.39 2.48 3.38
CA TYR A 289 -36.63 3.18 4.41
C TYR A 289 -37.55 3.90 5.39
N HIS A 290 -37.41 3.59 6.68
CA HIS A 290 -38.20 4.13 7.79
C HIS A 290 -37.36 4.92 8.81
N GLY A 291 -36.15 5.32 8.44
CA GLY A 291 -35.24 6.07 9.32
C GLY A 291 -34.14 5.22 9.97
N PRO A 292 -33.21 5.85 10.70
CA PRO A 292 -32.00 5.19 11.20
C PRO A 292 -32.23 4.22 12.38
N ASP A 293 -33.34 4.38 13.13
CA ASP A 293 -33.63 3.55 14.31
C ASP A 293 -34.49 2.31 13.99
N ALA A 294 -34.94 2.16 12.74
CA ALA A 294 -35.79 1.05 12.34
C ALA A 294 -35.00 -0.26 12.23
N ASP A 295 -35.66 -1.39 12.54
CA ASP A 295 -35.08 -2.71 12.33
C ASP A 295 -35.29 -3.17 10.88
N TYR A 296 -34.18 -3.30 10.15
CA TYR A 296 -34.14 -3.77 8.77
C TYR A 296 -33.72 -5.25 8.65
N THR A 297 -33.66 -6.00 9.74
CA THR A 297 -33.27 -7.42 9.73
C THR A 297 -34.15 -8.21 8.77
N GLY A 298 -33.51 -8.87 7.80
CA GLY A 298 -34.20 -9.66 6.77
C GLY A 298 -35.00 -8.83 5.75
N LYS A 299 -34.83 -7.50 5.72
CA LYS A 299 -35.46 -6.62 4.72
C LYS A 299 -34.49 -6.33 3.57
N GLY A 300 -35.01 -6.36 2.35
CA GLY A 300 -34.23 -6.12 1.14
C GLY A 300 -33.26 -7.26 0.83
N VAL A 301 -32.25 -6.96 0.02
CA VAL A 301 -31.18 -7.90 -0.35
C VAL A 301 -29.88 -7.52 0.36
N ASP A 302 -29.33 -8.45 1.15
CA ASP A 302 -27.97 -8.32 1.72
C ASP A 302 -26.93 -8.74 0.66
N GLN A 303 -26.51 -7.75 -0.13
CA GLN A 303 -25.58 -7.96 -1.23
C GLN A 303 -24.18 -8.34 -0.74
N LEU A 304 -23.75 -7.79 0.40
CA LEU A 304 -22.43 -8.08 0.97
C LEU A 304 -22.35 -9.53 1.48
N ALA A 305 -23.39 -9.99 2.19
CA ALA A 305 -23.49 -11.38 2.62
C ALA A 305 -23.50 -12.33 1.41
N GLU A 306 -24.23 -11.99 0.34
CA GLU A 306 -24.28 -12.81 -0.88
C GLU A 306 -22.92 -12.86 -1.59
N CYS A 307 -22.18 -11.74 -1.67
CA CYS A 307 -20.83 -11.72 -2.22
C CYS A 307 -19.89 -12.64 -1.42
N ILE A 308 -19.92 -12.56 -0.09
CA ILE A 308 -19.08 -13.41 0.78
C ILE A 308 -19.47 -14.89 0.62
N ARG A 309 -20.77 -15.20 0.54
CA ARG A 309 -21.26 -16.56 0.32
C ARG A 309 -20.77 -17.10 -1.02
N LEU A 310 -20.93 -16.35 -2.11
CA LEU A 310 -20.46 -16.76 -3.44
C LEU A 310 -18.94 -16.96 -3.48
N ILE A 311 -18.15 -16.11 -2.83
CA ILE A 311 -16.68 -16.33 -2.77
C ILE A 311 -16.33 -17.67 -2.12
N LYS A 312 -17.10 -18.10 -1.11
CA LYS A 312 -16.88 -19.38 -0.42
C LYS A 312 -17.43 -20.59 -1.19
N GLU A 313 -18.60 -20.45 -1.80
CA GLU A 313 -19.39 -21.57 -2.32
C GLU A 313 -19.34 -21.70 -3.85
N ASP A 314 -19.20 -20.60 -4.59
CA ASP A 314 -19.05 -20.56 -6.05
C ASP A 314 -18.04 -19.46 -6.46
N PRO A 315 -16.73 -19.63 -6.14
CA PRO A 315 -15.71 -18.62 -6.41
C PRO A 315 -15.51 -18.34 -7.91
N THR A 316 -16.01 -19.20 -8.79
CA THR A 316 -15.92 -19.01 -10.25
C THR A 316 -17.06 -18.16 -10.81
N SER A 317 -18.05 -17.80 -9.97
CA SER A 317 -19.15 -16.95 -10.35
C SER A 317 -18.66 -15.62 -10.91
N ARG A 318 -19.18 -15.24 -12.07
CA ARG A 318 -18.93 -13.92 -12.68
C ARG A 318 -19.89 -12.85 -12.15
N ARG A 319 -20.66 -13.16 -11.11
CA ARG A 319 -21.75 -12.35 -10.56
C ARG A 319 -21.52 -11.99 -9.08
N ILE A 320 -20.28 -12.08 -8.61
CA ILE A 320 -19.90 -11.66 -7.25
C ILE A 320 -19.81 -10.13 -7.25
N CYS A 321 -20.97 -9.46 -7.24
CA CYS A 321 -21.05 -8.02 -7.35
C CYS A 321 -22.10 -7.42 -6.42
N MET A 322 -21.91 -6.15 -6.09
CA MET A 322 -22.84 -5.35 -5.29
C MET A 322 -22.85 -3.89 -5.75
N THR A 323 -23.93 -3.17 -5.44
CA THR A 323 -24.10 -1.78 -5.83
C THR A 323 -24.77 -0.94 -4.74
N ALA A 324 -24.33 0.30 -4.58
CA ALA A 324 -25.07 1.31 -3.83
C ALA A 324 -25.99 2.16 -4.72
N TRP A 325 -25.93 2.00 -6.04
CA TRP A 325 -26.70 2.81 -6.97
C TRP A 325 -28.15 2.32 -7.07
N ASN A 326 -29.05 3.05 -6.42
CA ASN A 326 -30.49 2.77 -6.45
C ASN A 326 -31.25 4.07 -6.81
N PRO A 327 -31.74 4.20 -8.06
CA PRO A 327 -32.45 5.39 -8.52
C PRO A 327 -33.64 5.81 -7.64
N GLU A 328 -34.36 4.86 -7.04
CA GLU A 328 -35.52 5.15 -6.19
C GLU A 328 -35.10 5.69 -4.81
N ALA A 329 -33.92 5.30 -4.33
CA ALA A 329 -33.40 5.70 -3.03
C ALA A 329 -32.61 7.02 -3.06
N ILE A 330 -32.08 7.41 -4.23
CA ILE A 330 -31.26 8.63 -4.38
C ILE A 330 -31.98 9.91 -3.90
N PRO A 331 -33.25 10.17 -4.27
CA PRO A 331 -33.97 11.35 -3.78
C PRO A 331 -34.18 11.35 -2.25
N LYS A 332 -34.15 10.17 -1.62
CA LYS A 332 -34.37 9.97 -0.18
C LYS A 332 -33.07 10.05 0.64
N SER A 333 -31.93 10.28 0.00
CA SER A 333 -30.60 10.28 0.62
C SER A 333 -29.97 11.68 0.60
N VAL A 334 -29.10 11.96 1.55
CA VAL A 334 -28.40 13.26 1.66
C VAL A 334 -27.54 13.53 0.43
N LEU A 335 -26.92 12.49 -0.13
CA LEU A 335 -26.13 12.55 -1.35
C LEU A 335 -26.34 11.28 -2.19
N PRO A 336 -26.29 11.38 -3.54
CA PRO A 336 -26.14 10.20 -4.37
C PRO A 336 -24.77 9.55 -4.09
N PRO A 337 -24.66 8.20 -4.04
CA PRO A 337 -23.40 7.50 -3.84
C PRO A 337 -22.32 7.95 -4.83
N CYS A 338 -21.17 8.41 -4.36
CA CYS A 338 -20.02 8.79 -5.21
C CYS A 338 -19.27 7.55 -5.68
N HIS A 339 -18.91 6.69 -4.73
CA HIS A 339 -18.30 5.37 -4.95
C HIS A 339 -19.34 4.25 -4.78
N SER A 340 -18.91 3.00 -4.85
CA SER A 340 -19.79 1.82 -4.76
C SER A 340 -20.86 1.76 -5.85
N SER A 341 -20.75 2.50 -6.96
CA SER A 341 -21.79 2.47 -8.00
C SER A 341 -21.87 1.07 -8.63
N PHE A 342 -20.71 0.41 -8.73
CA PHE A 342 -20.61 -1.02 -8.99
C PHE A 342 -19.34 -1.53 -8.31
N ILE A 343 -19.45 -2.63 -7.57
CA ILE A 343 -18.32 -3.33 -6.95
C ILE A 343 -18.37 -4.76 -7.45
N GLN A 344 -17.24 -5.30 -7.88
CA GLN A 344 -17.12 -6.68 -8.30
C GLN A 344 -15.89 -7.32 -7.66
N PHE A 345 -16.08 -8.51 -7.12
CA PHE A 345 -14.99 -9.36 -6.67
C PHE A 345 -14.65 -10.38 -7.76
N TYR A 346 -13.40 -10.82 -7.78
CA TYR A 346 -12.91 -11.87 -8.65
C TYR A 346 -11.96 -12.77 -7.87
N VAL A 347 -12.19 -14.08 -7.91
CA VAL A 347 -11.32 -15.07 -7.26
C VAL A 347 -10.46 -15.74 -8.33
N ASP A 348 -9.14 -15.54 -8.24
CA ASP A 348 -8.20 -16.41 -8.95
C ASP A 348 -8.07 -17.72 -8.17
N THR A 349 -8.89 -18.70 -8.55
CA THR A 349 -8.92 -20.03 -7.91
C THR A 349 -7.60 -20.80 -8.03
N ALA A 350 -6.74 -20.48 -9.01
CA ALA A 350 -5.47 -21.16 -9.18
C ALA A 350 -4.41 -20.65 -8.18
N SER A 351 -4.43 -19.35 -7.89
CA SER A 351 -3.47 -18.72 -6.96
C SER A 351 -4.03 -18.47 -5.56
N GLY A 352 -5.33 -18.64 -5.34
CA GLY A 352 -5.99 -18.36 -4.06
C GLY A 352 -6.06 -16.85 -3.75
N VAL A 353 -6.16 -16.02 -4.78
CA VAL A 353 -6.12 -14.55 -4.67
C VAL A 353 -7.49 -13.94 -4.94
N LEU A 354 -7.92 -13.03 -4.07
CA LEU A 354 -9.14 -12.24 -4.22
C LEU A 354 -8.81 -10.85 -4.77
N HIS A 355 -9.48 -10.43 -5.82
CA HIS A 355 -9.37 -9.10 -6.41
C HIS A 355 -10.67 -8.32 -6.22
N LEU A 356 -10.60 -6.99 -6.21
CA LEU A 356 -11.76 -6.10 -6.13
C LEU A 356 -11.67 -5.03 -7.22
N SER A 357 -12.76 -4.83 -7.95
CA SER A 357 -12.96 -3.66 -8.81
C SER A 357 -14.11 -2.80 -8.29
N MET A 358 -13.94 -1.48 -8.34
CA MET A 358 -14.96 -0.51 -7.91
C MET A 358 -15.07 0.65 -8.89
N TYR A 359 -16.30 1.02 -9.23
CA TYR A 359 -16.61 2.23 -10.01
C TYR A 359 -17.09 3.39 -9.12
N GLN A 360 -16.42 4.53 -9.28
CA GLN A 360 -16.73 5.79 -8.60
C GLN A 360 -17.09 6.87 -9.62
N ARG A 361 -18.37 7.23 -9.71
CA ARG A 361 -18.88 8.18 -10.71
C ARG A 361 -18.29 9.60 -10.59
N SER A 362 -17.87 9.99 -9.39
CA SER A 362 -17.40 11.34 -9.06
C SER A 362 -16.29 11.25 -8.02
N ALA A 363 -15.12 11.75 -8.39
CA ALA A 363 -13.87 11.56 -7.68
C ALA A 363 -13.20 12.90 -7.39
N ASP A 364 -13.45 13.42 -6.19
CA ASP A 364 -12.60 14.47 -5.61
C ASP A 364 -11.21 13.86 -5.43
N LEU A 365 -10.30 14.22 -6.34
CA LEU A 365 -8.97 13.64 -6.38
C LEU A 365 -8.16 14.00 -5.13
N PHE A 366 -8.41 15.14 -4.49
CA PHE A 366 -7.59 15.56 -3.37
C PHE A 366 -8.09 15.00 -2.04
N LEU A 367 -9.36 15.15 -1.69
CA LEU A 367 -9.86 14.67 -0.40
C LEU A 367 -10.41 13.23 -0.47
N GLY A 368 -11.31 12.97 -1.42
CA GLY A 368 -12.08 11.74 -1.49
C GLY A 368 -11.26 10.52 -1.92
N VAL A 369 -10.56 10.61 -3.05
CA VAL A 369 -9.86 9.46 -3.66
C VAL A 369 -8.86 8.79 -2.70
N PRO A 370 -7.98 9.50 -1.97
CA PRO A 370 -7.07 8.86 -1.01
C PRO A 370 -7.79 8.05 0.08
N PHE A 371 -8.93 8.58 0.54
CA PHE A 371 -9.78 7.93 1.53
C PHE A 371 -10.44 6.69 0.93
N ASN A 372 -10.97 6.80 -0.29
CA ASN A 372 -11.63 5.69 -0.98
C ASN A 372 -10.66 4.56 -1.35
N ILE A 373 -9.44 4.85 -1.81
CA ILE A 373 -8.41 3.83 -2.04
C ILE A 373 -8.21 2.98 -0.79
N SER A 374 -8.01 3.63 0.36
CA SER A 374 -7.78 2.94 1.63
C SER A 374 -9.01 2.15 2.09
N SER A 375 -10.22 2.70 1.89
CA SER A 375 -11.48 2.06 2.28
C SER A 375 -11.74 0.76 1.51
N TYR A 376 -11.59 0.77 0.18
CA TYR A 376 -11.80 -0.45 -0.61
C TYR A 376 -10.67 -1.46 -0.50
N ALA A 377 -9.44 -1.01 -0.27
CA ALA A 377 -8.35 -1.90 0.07
C ALA A 377 -8.60 -2.62 1.40
N LEU A 378 -9.17 -1.90 2.38
CA LEU A 378 -9.56 -2.50 3.65
C LEU A 378 -10.71 -3.49 3.47
N LEU A 379 -11.76 -3.15 2.70
CA LEU A 379 -12.85 -4.07 2.38
C LEU A 379 -12.33 -5.35 1.71
N LEU A 380 -11.47 -5.22 0.70
CA LEU A 380 -10.83 -6.36 0.02
C LEU A 380 -10.06 -7.23 1.03
N SER A 381 -9.27 -6.61 1.92
CA SER A 381 -8.51 -7.33 2.93
C SER A 381 -9.39 -8.05 3.95
N MET A 382 -10.51 -7.44 4.37
CA MET A 382 -11.48 -8.03 5.29
C MET A 382 -12.17 -9.26 4.68
N VAL A 383 -12.64 -9.15 3.44
CA VAL A 383 -13.32 -10.25 2.74
C VAL A 383 -12.34 -11.38 2.43
N ALA A 384 -11.12 -11.06 1.99
CA ALA A 384 -10.06 -12.04 1.75
C ALA A 384 -9.76 -12.84 3.03
N ARG A 385 -9.60 -12.14 4.17
CA ARG A 385 -9.41 -12.78 5.49
C ARG A 385 -10.54 -13.74 5.85
N LEU A 386 -11.80 -13.32 5.74
CA LEU A 386 -12.97 -14.16 6.08
C LEU A 386 -13.14 -15.39 5.20
N THR A 387 -12.52 -15.37 4.01
CA THR A 387 -12.65 -16.41 2.99
C THR A 387 -11.39 -17.25 2.85
N GLY A 388 -10.35 -16.96 3.64
CA GLY A 388 -9.07 -17.68 3.59
C GLY A 388 -8.25 -17.40 2.33
N LEU A 389 -8.52 -16.29 1.64
CA LEU A 389 -7.85 -15.89 0.41
C LEU A 389 -6.80 -14.80 0.68
N VAL A 390 -5.87 -14.64 -0.26
CA VAL A 390 -4.88 -13.55 -0.25
C VAL A 390 -5.49 -12.32 -0.95
N PRO A 391 -5.45 -11.11 -0.36
CA PRO A 391 -5.88 -9.90 -1.05
C PRO A 391 -4.91 -9.56 -2.19
N GLY A 392 -5.44 -9.46 -3.41
CA GLY A 392 -4.72 -9.17 -4.64
C GLY A 392 -4.89 -7.71 -5.08
N GLU A 393 -5.28 -7.51 -6.34
CA GLU A 393 -5.42 -6.17 -6.92
C GLU A 393 -6.74 -5.50 -6.51
N LEU A 394 -6.63 -4.23 -6.11
CA LEU A 394 -7.71 -3.25 -6.10
C LEU A 394 -7.65 -2.43 -7.38
N ILE A 395 -8.74 -2.43 -8.16
CA ILE A 395 -8.90 -1.68 -9.40
C ILE A 395 -10.01 -0.65 -9.22
N MET A 396 -9.66 0.63 -9.21
CA MET A 396 -10.63 1.72 -9.06
C MET A 396 -10.79 2.46 -10.38
N SER A 397 -11.99 2.41 -10.95
CA SER A 397 -12.36 3.17 -12.13
C SER A 397 -13.20 4.37 -11.73
N PHE A 398 -12.81 5.54 -12.20
CA PHE A 398 -13.41 6.82 -11.84
C PHE A 398 -14.14 7.40 -13.05
N GLY A 399 -15.28 8.04 -12.85
CA GLY A 399 -15.99 8.82 -13.86
C GLY A 399 -15.42 10.23 -13.95
N ASP A 400 -16.08 11.21 -13.33
CA ASP A 400 -15.63 12.59 -13.25
C ASP A 400 -14.51 12.73 -12.20
N CYS A 401 -13.26 12.83 -12.66
CA CYS A 401 -12.06 13.07 -11.85
C CYS A 401 -11.79 14.56 -11.76
N HIS A 402 -11.89 15.16 -10.58
CA HIS A 402 -11.79 16.61 -10.45
C HIS A 402 -10.94 17.08 -9.28
N ILE A 403 -10.43 18.30 -9.42
CA ILE A 403 -9.72 19.06 -8.40
C ILE A 403 -10.46 20.39 -8.23
N TYR A 404 -10.90 20.66 -7.01
CA TYR A 404 -11.44 21.97 -6.63
C TYR A 404 -10.36 23.05 -6.69
N THR A 405 -10.72 24.24 -7.18
CA THR A 405 -9.78 25.37 -7.30
C THR A 405 -9.11 25.74 -5.97
N GLU A 406 -9.84 25.59 -4.87
CA GLU A 406 -9.44 25.82 -3.49
C GLU A 406 -8.37 24.84 -3.02
N HIS A 407 -8.19 23.72 -3.72
CA HIS A 407 -7.22 22.69 -3.38
C HIS A 407 -5.94 22.78 -4.21
N PHE A 408 -5.80 23.74 -5.13
CA PHE A 408 -4.66 23.78 -6.05
C PHE A 408 -3.31 23.87 -5.36
N ASP A 409 -3.15 24.71 -4.33
CA ASP A 409 -1.88 24.83 -3.61
C ASP A 409 -1.57 23.57 -2.79
N ALA A 410 -2.61 22.95 -2.23
CA ALA A 410 -2.51 21.68 -1.53
C ALA A 410 -2.06 20.55 -2.47
N VAL A 411 -2.62 20.50 -3.68
CA VAL A 411 -2.24 19.56 -4.74
C VAL A 411 -0.80 19.81 -5.20
N LYS A 412 -0.43 21.06 -5.50
CA LYS A 412 0.95 21.43 -5.90
C LYS A 412 1.98 21.00 -4.85
N THR A 413 1.64 21.18 -3.57
CA THR A 413 2.46 20.70 -2.45
C THR A 413 2.58 19.17 -2.47
N GLN A 414 1.48 18.45 -2.72
CA GLN A 414 1.49 16.99 -2.72
C GLN A 414 2.27 16.40 -3.90
N ILE A 415 2.11 16.93 -5.12
CA ILE A 415 2.75 16.39 -6.34
C ILE A 415 4.28 16.55 -6.35
N ALA A 416 4.82 17.45 -5.53
CA ALA A 416 6.25 17.66 -5.35
C ALA A 416 6.90 16.66 -4.37
N ARG A 417 6.10 15.83 -3.70
CA ARG A 417 6.56 14.86 -2.71
C ARG A 417 6.84 13.51 -3.35
N THR A 418 7.93 12.87 -2.94
CA THR A 418 8.26 11.50 -3.35
C THR A 418 7.54 10.48 -2.47
N PRO A 419 6.77 9.53 -3.03
CA PRO A 419 6.15 8.46 -2.24
C PRO A 419 7.19 7.64 -1.47
N THR A 420 6.81 7.17 -0.29
CA THR A 420 7.57 6.16 0.47
C THR A 420 6.90 4.80 0.31
N LYS A 421 7.56 3.72 0.73
CA LYS A 421 6.95 2.38 0.72
C LYS A 421 5.58 2.38 1.41
N PHE A 422 4.59 1.71 0.82
CA PHE A 422 3.32 1.45 1.49
C PHE A 422 3.51 0.65 2.78
N PRO A 423 2.69 0.90 3.81
CA PRO A 423 2.70 0.08 5.02
C PRO A 423 2.15 -1.33 4.75
N ILE A 424 2.26 -2.21 5.74
CA ILE A 424 1.54 -3.48 5.76
C ILE A 424 0.30 -3.33 6.64
N LEU A 425 -0.85 -3.82 6.18
CA LEU A 425 -2.04 -3.97 7.02
C LEU A 425 -1.95 -5.31 7.75
N ALA A 426 -1.79 -5.27 9.07
CA ALA A 426 -1.97 -6.43 9.93
C ALA A 426 -3.42 -6.45 10.44
N ILE A 427 -4.06 -7.61 10.34
CA ILE A 427 -5.41 -7.85 10.84
C ILE A 427 -5.35 -8.93 11.93
N SER A 428 -5.94 -8.67 13.12
CA SER A 428 -5.92 -9.59 14.28
C SER A 428 -6.39 -10.99 13.93
N ASP A 429 -5.69 -12.01 14.41
CA ASP A 429 -6.00 -13.43 14.21
C ASP A 429 -6.30 -14.20 15.51
N ASP A 430 -6.87 -13.50 16.49
CA ASP A 430 -7.21 -14.05 17.82
C ASP A 430 -8.46 -14.96 17.85
N GLY A 431 -9.04 -15.27 16.69
CA GLY A 431 -10.24 -16.10 16.57
C GLY A 431 -11.58 -15.40 16.90
N SER A 432 -11.57 -14.11 17.23
CA SER A 432 -12.80 -13.35 17.51
C SER A 432 -13.62 -13.04 16.25
N ILE A 433 -12.98 -12.98 15.08
CA ILE A 433 -13.60 -12.58 13.82
C ILE A 433 -14.11 -13.83 13.08
N LYS A 434 -15.43 -14.03 13.04
CA LYS A 434 -16.08 -15.15 12.33
C LYS A 434 -16.89 -14.70 11.12
N THR A 435 -17.43 -13.49 11.19
CA THR A 435 -18.31 -12.86 10.21
C THR A 435 -17.82 -11.44 9.91
N ILE A 436 -18.36 -10.82 8.86
CA ILE A 436 -18.02 -9.45 8.47
C ILE A 436 -18.43 -8.41 9.53
N ASP A 437 -19.42 -8.74 10.35
CA ASP A 437 -19.95 -7.89 11.40
C ASP A 437 -19.13 -7.97 12.70
N ASP A 438 -18.17 -8.90 12.82
CA ASP A 438 -17.32 -9.06 14.01
C ASP A 438 -16.11 -8.11 14.01
N PHE A 439 -15.79 -7.48 12.88
CA PHE A 439 -14.65 -6.58 12.82
C PHE A 439 -14.83 -5.32 13.68
N ARG A 440 -13.75 -4.93 14.36
CA ARG A 440 -13.67 -3.74 15.22
C ARG A 440 -12.40 -2.96 14.90
N PRO A 441 -12.34 -1.64 15.20
CA PRO A 441 -11.19 -0.81 14.88
C PRO A 441 -9.85 -1.35 15.39
N GLU A 442 -9.83 -1.94 16.57
CA GLU A 442 -8.68 -2.55 17.23
C GLU A 442 -8.09 -3.75 16.48
N HIS A 443 -8.86 -4.38 15.59
CA HIS A 443 -8.37 -5.49 14.78
C HIS A 443 -7.42 -5.05 13.67
N PHE A 444 -7.28 -3.74 13.39
CA PHE A 444 -6.50 -3.25 12.27
C PHE A 444 -5.28 -2.44 12.72
N LYS A 445 -4.10 -2.83 12.22
CA LYS A 445 -2.85 -2.12 12.50
C LYS A 445 -2.04 -1.90 11.22
N LEU A 446 -1.75 -0.64 10.92
CA LEU A 446 -0.80 -0.28 9.86
C LEU A 446 0.63 -0.36 10.40
N VAL A 447 1.41 -1.30 9.89
CA VAL A 447 2.82 -1.51 10.25
C VAL A 447 3.71 -0.80 9.24
N GLY A 448 4.58 0.09 9.73
CA GLY A 448 5.51 0.83 8.89
C GLY A 448 4.90 2.03 8.15
N TYR A 449 3.74 2.54 8.58
CA TYR A 449 3.13 3.72 7.96
C TYR A 449 3.86 4.99 8.34
N SER A 450 4.72 5.47 7.43
CA SER A 450 5.50 6.69 7.58
C SER A 450 5.11 7.72 6.50
N PRO A 451 3.91 8.33 6.60
CA PRO A 451 3.48 9.33 5.65
C PRO A 451 4.15 10.68 5.94
N GLN A 452 4.29 11.47 4.89
CA GLN A 452 4.65 12.88 5.00
C GLN A 452 3.52 13.69 5.67
N ALA A 453 3.87 14.89 6.13
CA ALA A 453 2.97 15.74 6.93
C ALA A 453 1.60 15.94 6.27
N SER A 454 0.53 15.98 7.07
CA SER A 454 -0.82 16.24 6.57
C SER A 454 -0.88 17.54 5.76
N ILE A 455 -1.68 17.57 4.70
CA ILE A 455 -1.95 18.76 3.92
C ILE A 455 -3.43 19.08 4.13
N LYS A 456 -3.73 20.26 4.69
CA LYS A 456 -5.10 20.68 4.98
C LYS A 456 -5.76 21.25 3.74
N ALA A 457 -7.02 20.92 3.52
CA ALA A 457 -7.88 21.58 2.55
C ALA A 457 -9.34 21.55 3.07
N PRO A 458 -10.15 22.55 2.74
CA PRO A 458 -11.56 22.58 3.14
C PRO A 458 -12.37 21.55 2.34
N MET A 459 -13.34 20.92 2.99
CA MET A 459 -14.37 20.15 2.29
C MET A 459 -15.33 21.12 1.60
N ILE A 460 -15.66 20.86 0.33
CA ILE A 460 -16.58 21.66 -0.45
C ILE A 460 -17.96 21.00 -0.39
N VAL A 461 -18.89 21.61 0.36
CA VAL A 461 -20.24 21.08 0.58
C VAL A 461 -21.15 21.48 -0.57
#